data_AF-A0A662M8R2-F1
#
_entry.id   AF-A0A662M8R2-F1
#
_cell.length_a   1.000
_cell.length_b   1.000
_cell.length_c   1.000
_cell.angle_alpha   90.00
_cell.angle_beta   90.00
_cell.angle_gamma   90.00
#
_symmetry.space_group_name_H-M   'P 1'
#
loop_
_entity.id
_entity.type
_entity.pdbx_description
1 polymer ?
#
loop_
_entity_poly.entity_id
_entity_poly.type
_entity_poly.pdbx_seq_one_letter_code
_entity_poly.pdbx_strand_id
1 'polypeptide(L)'
;MNIPRIMFSSLDAIIIQKFVRIKGRPYRKMAEVVEIADVDPTTMEILTNKPFLWNPETNDFEYTGKSKVFERFSRMTGISEEAFEDEMARRTKILEWMLSKGIRDYKEVSTIIFTYYNKPEDILEKVFGRVQARAELREKASESV
;
A
#
# COMPACT_ATOMS: atom_id res chain seq x y z
N MET A 1 15.89 -9.56 23.24
CA MET A 1 15.57 -8.13 22.99
C MET A 1 14.59 -7.69 24.06
N ASN A 2 14.86 -6.61 24.79
CA ASN A 2 13.99 -6.12 25.87
C ASN A 2 13.47 -4.73 25.48
N ILE A 3 12.48 -4.71 24.58
CA ILE A 3 11.85 -3.46 24.10
C ILE A 3 10.56 -3.24 24.90
N PRO A 4 10.47 -2.18 25.71
CA PRO A 4 9.22 -1.75 26.34
C PRO A 4 8.02 -1.76 25.41
N ARG A 5 6.90 -2.35 25.87
CA ARG A 5 5.65 -2.48 25.09
C ARG A 5 5.13 -1.15 24.55
N ILE A 6 5.36 -0.06 25.28
CA ILE A 6 4.94 1.29 24.87
C ILE A 6 5.67 1.78 23.62
N MET A 7 6.87 1.27 23.30
CA MET A 7 7.55 1.64 22.06
C MET A 7 6.92 1.03 20.81
N PHE A 8 6.04 0.03 20.94
CA PHE A 8 5.35 -0.52 19.76
C PHE A 8 4.32 0.45 19.17
N SER A 9 3.88 1.46 19.93
CA SER A 9 2.99 2.52 19.40
C SER A 9 3.67 3.41 18.35
N SER A 10 5.01 3.41 18.26
CA SER A 10 5.74 4.18 17.25
C SER A 10 5.83 3.47 15.90
N LEU A 11 5.36 2.23 15.78
CA LEU A 11 5.32 1.48 14.53
C LEU A 11 3.97 1.69 13.86
N ASP A 12 3.92 2.03 12.57
CA ASP A 12 2.65 2.11 11.85
C ASP A 12 2.19 0.75 11.34
N ALA A 13 3.10 -0.02 10.74
CA ALA A 13 2.79 -1.31 10.13
C ALA A 13 3.95 -2.32 10.24
N ILE A 14 3.59 -3.59 10.28
CA ILE A 14 4.47 -4.76 10.32
C ILE A 14 4.08 -5.68 9.16
N ILE A 15 5.04 -6.01 8.31
CA ILE A 15 4.83 -6.95 7.20
C ILE A 15 5.37 -8.31 7.62
N ILE A 16 4.48 -9.31 7.69
CA ILE A 16 4.87 -10.67 8.05
C ILE A 16 5.12 -11.46 6.77
N GLN A 17 6.33 -11.96 6.60
CA GLN A 17 6.70 -12.85 5.49
C GLN A 17 6.82 -14.29 5.96
N LYS A 18 6.29 -15.22 5.18
CA LYS A 18 6.38 -16.66 5.43
C LYS A 18 7.01 -17.37 4.24
N PHE A 19 7.79 -18.40 4.55
CA PHE A 19 8.23 -19.38 3.57
C PHE A 19 7.20 -20.51 3.54
N VAL A 20 6.58 -20.73 2.38
CA VAL A 20 5.49 -21.71 2.20
C VAL A 20 5.80 -22.64 1.04
N ARG A 21 5.24 -23.85 1.05
CA ARG A 21 5.32 -24.77 -0.08
C ARG A 21 3.97 -24.83 -0.78
N ILE A 22 3.93 -24.43 -2.05
CA ILE A 22 2.73 -24.51 -2.89
C ILE A 22 3.03 -25.51 -4.00
N LYS A 23 2.25 -26.60 -4.07
CA LYS A 23 2.47 -27.71 -5.02
C LYS A 23 3.91 -28.24 -4.98
N GLY A 24 4.47 -28.41 -3.78
CA GLY A 24 5.82 -28.92 -3.55
C GLY A 24 6.97 -27.95 -3.82
N ARG A 25 6.70 -26.76 -4.38
CA ARG A 25 7.72 -25.74 -4.64
C ARG A 25 7.77 -24.70 -3.53
N PRO A 26 8.97 -24.26 -3.10
CA PRO A 26 9.10 -23.22 -2.10
C PRO A 26 8.79 -21.84 -2.66
N TYR A 27 8.04 -21.05 -1.91
CA TYR A 27 7.73 -19.65 -2.20
C TYR A 27 7.91 -18.80 -0.94
N ARG A 28 8.31 -17.54 -1.13
CA ARG A 28 8.19 -16.50 -0.11
C ARG A 28 6.90 -15.74 -0.36
N LYS A 29 6.02 -15.69 0.63
CA LYS A 29 4.74 -14.97 0.58
C LYS A 29 4.71 -13.93 1.69
N MET A 30 4.16 -12.76 1.38
CA MET A 30 3.63 -11.87 2.41
C MET A 30 2.40 -12.56 2.97
N ALA A 31 2.41 -12.91 4.25
CA ALA A 31 1.30 -13.62 4.89
C ALA A 31 0.23 -12.64 5.35
N GLU A 32 0.65 -11.53 5.95
CA GLU A 32 -0.25 -10.48 6.44
C GLU A 32 0.51 -9.16 6.58
N VAL A 33 -0.23 -8.06 6.42
CA VAL A 33 0.20 -6.73 6.85
C VAL A 33 -0.59 -6.42 8.12
N VAL A 34 0.12 -6.10 9.20
CA VAL A 34 -0.46 -5.78 10.50
C VAL A 34 -0.19 -4.31 10.79
N GLU A 35 -1.24 -3.52 10.92
CA GLU A 35 -1.17 -2.14 11.38
C GLU A 35 -1.26 -2.08 12.89
N ILE A 36 -0.45 -1.24 13.53
CA ILE A 36 -0.60 -0.95 14.95
C ILE A 36 -1.59 0.21 15.08
N ALA A 37 -2.73 -0.06 15.71
CA ALA A 37 -3.79 0.92 15.89
C ALA A 37 -3.52 1.79 17.13
N ASP A 38 -3.30 1.15 18.29
CA ASP A 38 -3.02 1.81 19.56
C ASP A 38 -2.45 0.81 20.59
N VAL A 39 -2.04 1.29 21.75
CA VAL A 39 -1.69 0.47 22.93
C VAL A 39 -2.63 0.83 24.07
N ASP A 40 -3.36 -0.15 24.59
CA ASP A 40 -4.23 0.08 25.75
C ASP A 40 -3.36 0.48 26.97
N PRO A 41 -3.58 1.66 27.56
CA PRO A 41 -2.74 2.18 28.64
C PRO A 41 -2.91 1.41 29.97
N THR A 42 -3.98 0.64 30.11
CA THR A 42 -4.30 -0.13 31.33
C THR A 42 -3.77 -1.56 31.20
N THR A 43 -4.09 -2.24 30.10
CA THR A 43 -3.73 -3.66 29.91
C THR A 43 -2.36 -3.83 29.25
N MET A 44 -1.80 -2.77 28.65
CA MET A 44 -0.58 -2.81 27.85
C MET A 44 -0.69 -3.75 26.63
N GLU A 45 -1.92 -4.04 26.20
CA GLU A 45 -2.20 -4.81 24.99
C GLU A 45 -2.07 -3.93 23.74
N ILE A 46 -1.54 -4.52 22.67
CA ILE A 46 -1.36 -3.83 21.39
C ILE A 46 -2.61 -4.09 20.56
N LEU A 47 -3.33 -3.04 20.22
CA LEU A 47 -4.47 -3.10 19.31
C LEU A 47 -3.95 -3.09 17.89
N THR A 48 -4.35 -4.08 17.09
CA THR A 48 -3.87 -4.25 15.71
C THR A 48 -5.00 -4.33 14.71
N ASN A 49 -4.77 -3.83 13.50
CA ASN A 49 -5.63 -4.05 12.34
C ASN A 49 -4.88 -4.85 11.28
N LYS A 50 -5.57 -5.64 10.45
CA LYS A 50 -4.94 -6.46 9.41
C LYS A 50 -5.55 -6.13 8.05
N PRO A 51 -5.07 -5.07 7.37
CA PRO A 51 -5.64 -4.65 6.09
C PRO A 51 -5.47 -5.70 4.99
N PHE A 52 -4.35 -6.42 4.96
CA PHE A 52 -4.06 -7.41 3.92
C PHE A 52 -3.74 -8.77 4.53
N LEU A 53 -4.42 -9.82 4.04
CA LEU A 53 -4.23 -11.20 4.43
C LEU A 53 -4.06 -12.09 3.20
N TRP A 54 -3.08 -12.98 3.22
CA TRP A 54 -2.91 -13.97 2.16
C TRP A 54 -3.71 -15.24 2.45
N ASN A 55 -4.55 -15.65 1.50
CA ASN A 55 -5.31 -16.88 1.55
C ASN A 55 -4.52 -18.02 0.85
N PRO A 56 -4.08 -19.05 1.59
CA PRO A 56 -3.28 -20.15 1.01
C PRO A 56 -4.06 -21.06 0.06
N GLU A 57 -5.39 -21.13 0.20
CA GLU A 57 -6.23 -22.02 -0.59
C GLU A 57 -6.45 -21.46 -1.99
N THR A 58 -6.79 -20.18 -2.08
CA THR A 58 -6.96 -19.46 -3.36
C THR A 58 -5.64 -18.93 -3.92
N ASN A 59 -4.61 -18.81 -3.08
CA ASN A 59 -3.33 -18.17 -3.37
C ASN A 59 -3.46 -16.66 -3.70
N ASP A 60 -4.53 -16.01 -3.25
CA ASP A 60 -4.80 -14.59 -3.43
C ASP A 60 -4.68 -13.79 -2.12
N PHE A 61 -4.73 -12.46 -2.26
CA PHE A 61 -4.76 -11.53 -1.13
C PHE A 61 -6.18 -10.99 -0.93
N GLU A 62 -6.61 -10.95 0.33
CA GLU A 62 -7.84 -10.32 0.76
C GLU A 62 -7.51 -8.94 1.34
N TYR A 63 -8.20 -7.90 0.86
CA TYR A 63 -8.16 -6.55 1.42
C TYR A 63 -9.43 -6.32 2.25
N THR A 64 -9.26 -5.91 3.51
CA THR A 64 -10.41 -5.71 4.43
C THR A 64 -11.12 -4.36 4.22
N GLY A 65 -10.56 -3.47 3.38
CA GLY A 65 -11.17 -2.17 3.07
C GLY A 65 -11.04 -1.12 4.17
N LYS A 66 -10.25 -1.37 5.22
CA LYS A 66 -10.08 -0.43 6.33
C LYS A 66 -8.63 -0.35 6.76
N SER A 67 -8.06 0.85 6.72
CA SER A 67 -6.72 1.14 7.22
C SER A 67 -6.77 2.14 8.38
N LYS A 68 -6.27 1.72 9.54
CA LYS A 68 -6.15 2.58 10.74
C LYS A 68 -4.99 3.54 10.63
N VAL A 69 -3.92 3.15 9.94
CA VAL A 69 -2.81 4.04 9.61
C VAL A 69 -3.33 5.18 8.73
N PHE A 70 -4.14 4.85 7.73
CA PHE A 70 -4.72 5.86 6.85
C PHE A 70 -5.73 6.77 7.59
N GLU A 71 -6.60 6.21 8.43
CA GLU A 71 -7.53 7.03 9.25
C GLU A 71 -6.79 8.06 10.13
N ARG A 72 -5.60 7.70 10.66
CA ARG A 72 -4.73 8.66 11.36
C ARG A 72 -4.13 9.70 10.40
N PHE A 73 -3.60 9.24 9.27
CA PHE A 73 -3.01 10.12 8.26
C PHE A 73 -4.02 11.15 7.72
N SER A 74 -5.23 10.72 7.36
CA SER A 74 -6.35 11.56 6.93
C SER A 74 -6.67 12.64 7.95
N ARG A 75 -6.76 12.29 9.24
CA ARG A 75 -6.97 13.29 10.31
C ARG A 75 -5.84 14.31 10.43
N MET A 76 -4.60 13.92 10.13
CA MET A 76 -3.44 14.81 10.21
C MET A 76 -3.29 15.72 8.99
N THR A 77 -3.66 15.24 7.81
CA THR A 77 -3.43 15.95 6.53
C THR A 77 -4.68 16.59 5.95
N GLY A 78 -5.87 16.18 6.39
CA GLY A 78 -7.15 16.59 5.80
C GLY A 78 -7.53 15.82 4.53
N ILE A 79 -6.70 14.90 4.06
CA ILE A 79 -6.97 14.09 2.85
C ILE A 79 -8.15 13.15 3.11
N SER A 80 -9.14 13.12 2.22
CA SER A 80 -10.31 12.26 2.34
C SER A 80 -9.99 10.79 2.08
N GLU A 81 -10.85 9.89 2.58
CA GLU A 81 -10.73 8.45 2.31
C GLU A 81 -10.89 8.10 0.84
N GLU A 82 -11.78 8.80 0.14
CA GLU A 82 -11.96 8.69 -1.30
C GLU A 82 -10.66 9.00 -2.06
N ALA A 83 -10.05 10.16 -1.80
CA ALA A 83 -8.80 10.58 -2.44
C ALA A 83 -7.65 9.58 -2.21
N PHE A 84 -7.64 8.91 -1.06
CA PHE A 84 -6.66 7.88 -0.78
C PHE A 84 -6.90 6.59 -1.54
N GLU A 85 -8.14 6.11 -1.58
CA GLU A 85 -8.49 4.92 -2.36
C GLU A 85 -8.23 5.17 -3.85
N ASP A 86 -8.48 6.38 -4.35
CA ASP A 86 -8.16 6.78 -5.73
C ASP A 86 -6.65 6.79 -5.99
N GLU A 87 -5.85 7.39 -5.10
CA GLU A 87 -4.39 7.36 -5.22
C GLU A 87 -3.83 5.94 -5.09
N MET A 88 -4.39 5.09 -4.23
CA MET A 88 -4.03 3.68 -4.08
C MET A 88 -4.35 2.89 -5.35
N ALA A 89 -5.53 3.09 -5.93
CA ALA A 89 -5.94 2.49 -7.18
C ALA A 89 -5.03 2.92 -8.34
N ARG A 90 -4.74 4.22 -8.44
CA ARG A 90 -3.83 4.79 -9.44
C ARG A 90 -2.43 4.19 -9.35
N ARG A 91 -1.85 4.10 -8.15
CA ARG A 91 -0.54 3.45 -7.91
C ARG A 91 -0.57 1.97 -8.24
N THR A 92 -1.67 1.28 -7.91
CA THR A 92 -1.86 -0.13 -8.29
C THR A 92 -1.82 -0.31 -9.80
N LYS A 93 -2.51 0.56 -10.55
CA LYS A 93 -2.49 0.54 -12.02
C LYS A 93 -1.12 0.82 -12.62
N ILE A 94 -0.33 1.70 -12.03
CA ILE A 94 1.06 1.93 -12.45
C ILE A 94 1.88 0.63 -12.29
N LEU A 95 1.78 -0.04 -11.15
CA LEU A 95 2.49 -1.31 -10.89
C LEU A 95 2.02 -2.44 -11.82
N GLU A 96 0.71 -2.55 -12.07
CA GLU A 96 0.14 -3.50 -13.04
C GLU A 96 0.64 -3.22 -14.46
N TRP A 97 0.71 -1.95 -14.86
CA TRP A 97 1.24 -1.55 -16.16
C TRP A 97 2.72 -1.94 -16.29
N MET A 98 3.53 -1.69 -15.26
CA MET A 98 4.94 -2.11 -15.24
C MET A 98 5.08 -3.63 -15.40
N LEU A 99 4.25 -4.40 -14.70
CA LEU A 99 4.20 -5.85 -14.83
C LEU A 99 3.82 -6.28 -16.25
N SER A 100 2.82 -5.63 -16.86
CA SER A 100 2.36 -5.92 -18.24
C SER A 100 3.43 -5.64 -19.30
N LYS A 101 4.31 -4.67 -19.04
CA LYS A 101 5.44 -4.30 -19.90
C LYS A 101 6.70 -5.11 -19.62
N GLY A 102 6.67 -6.01 -18.64
CA GLY A 102 7.83 -6.82 -18.25
C GLY A 102 8.94 -6.03 -17.56
N ILE A 103 8.63 -4.85 -17.02
CA ILE A 103 9.61 -3.99 -16.34
C ILE A 103 9.88 -4.57 -14.96
N ARG A 104 11.08 -5.13 -14.77
CA ARG A 104 11.49 -5.84 -13.55
C ARG A 104 12.84 -5.37 -12.99
N ASP A 105 13.63 -4.65 -13.79
CA ASP A 105 14.91 -4.10 -13.33
C ASP A 105 14.67 -2.99 -12.30
N TYR A 106 15.44 -3.02 -11.21
CA TYR A 106 15.22 -2.10 -10.09
C TYR A 106 15.48 -0.63 -10.48
N LYS A 107 16.37 -0.35 -11.44
CA LYS A 107 16.67 1.02 -11.87
C LYS A 107 15.51 1.58 -12.69
N GLU A 108 14.95 0.78 -13.59
CA GLU A 108 13.77 1.15 -14.38
C GLU A 108 12.57 1.38 -13.47
N VAL A 109 12.33 0.45 -12.53
CA VAL A 109 11.26 0.57 -11.52
C VAL A 109 11.40 1.86 -10.72
N SER A 110 12.60 2.12 -10.19
CA SER A 110 12.87 3.32 -9.40
C SER A 110 12.68 4.60 -10.21
N THR A 111 13.08 4.59 -11.48
CA THR A 111 12.92 5.73 -12.39
C THR A 111 11.44 6.05 -12.61
N ILE A 112 10.59 5.03 -12.81
CA ILE A 112 9.15 5.22 -13.00
C ILE A 112 8.51 5.78 -11.74
N ILE A 113 8.82 5.20 -10.57
CA ILE A 113 8.29 5.67 -9.29
C ILE A 113 8.70 7.13 -9.05
N PHE A 114 9.99 7.45 -9.22
CA PHE A 114 10.50 8.80 -9.08
C PHE A 114 9.83 9.78 -10.05
N THR A 115 9.67 9.37 -11.32
CA THR A 115 8.99 10.20 -12.32
C THR A 115 7.54 10.45 -11.92
N TYR A 116 6.81 9.44 -11.43
CA TYR A 116 5.44 9.60 -10.98
C TYR A 116 5.31 10.63 -9.83
N TYR A 117 6.26 10.64 -8.89
CA TYR A 117 6.27 11.63 -7.80
C TYR A 117 6.54 13.06 -8.26
N ASN A 118 7.40 13.25 -9.28
CA ASN A 118 7.83 14.59 -9.72
C ASN A 118 7.06 15.14 -10.92
N LYS A 119 6.62 14.25 -11.81
CA LYS A 119 5.94 14.51 -13.09
C LYS A 119 4.92 13.40 -13.38
N PRO A 120 3.82 13.32 -12.59
CA PRO A 120 2.84 12.26 -12.72
C PRO A 120 2.26 12.16 -14.14
N GLU A 121 2.14 13.27 -14.85
CA GLU A 121 1.62 13.34 -16.23
C GLU A 121 2.36 12.42 -17.20
N ASP A 122 3.69 12.33 -17.08
CA ASP A 122 4.53 11.53 -17.98
C ASP A 122 4.29 10.02 -17.80
N ILE A 123 3.93 9.60 -16.58
CA ILE A 123 3.64 8.20 -16.25
C ILE A 123 2.17 7.90 -16.53
N LEU A 124 1.26 8.77 -16.12
CA LEU A 124 -0.18 8.58 -16.31
C LEU A 124 -0.55 8.53 -17.80
N GLU A 125 0.06 9.35 -18.65
CA GLU A 125 -0.17 9.28 -20.11
C GLU A 125 0.27 7.92 -20.69
N LYS A 126 1.35 7.33 -20.18
CA LYS A 126 1.85 6.01 -20.62
C LYS A 126 0.98 4.86 -20.12
N VAL A 127 0.37 5.00 -18.94
CA VAL A 127 -0.44 3.97 -18.28
C VAL A 127 -1.87 3.97 -18.82
N PHE A 128 -2.49 5.15 -18.92
CA PHE A 128 -3.92 5.30 -19.21
C PHE A 128 -4.22 5.87 -20.60
N GLY A 129 -3.21 6.36 -21.32
CA GLY A 129 -3.40 7.14 -22.54
C GLY A 129 -3.84 8.58 -22.26
N ARG A 130 -3.69 9.47 -23.24
CA ARG A 130 -3.88 10.92 -23.06
C ARG A 130 -5.20 11.36 -22.44
N VAL A 131 -6.31 10.76 -22.87
CA VAL A 131 -7.65 11.21 -22.46
C VAL A 131 -7.89 10.90 -21.00
N GLN A 132 -7.63 9.65 -20.59
CA GLN A 132 -7.85 9.21 -19.22
C GLN A 132 -6.79 9.79 -18.26
N ALA A 133 -5.53 9.93 -18.69
CA ALA A 133 -4.50 10.59 -17.90
C ALA A 133 -4.86 12.04 -17.53
N ARG A 134 -5.52 12.78 -18.44
CA ARG A 134 -6.00 14.14 -18.14
C ARG A 134 -7.13 14.16 -17.13
N ALA A 135 -7.99 13.13 -17.09
CA ALA A 135 -9.02 13.01 -16.07
C ALA A 135 -8.38 12.74 -14.69
N GLU A 136 -7.48 11.75 -14.62
CA GLU A 136 -6.73 11.39 -13.41
C GLU A 136 -5.93 12.57 -12.83
N LEU A 137 -5.29 13.36 -13.69
CA LEU A 137 -4.55 14.56 -13.27
C LEU A 137 -5.45 15.65 -12.71
N ARG A 138 -6.68 15.81 -13.24
CA ARG A 138 -7.64 16.79 -12.74
C ARG A 138 -8.16 16.41 -11.37
N GLU A 139 -8.49 15.13 -11.19
CA GLU A 139 -8.93 14.54 -9.93
C GLU A 139 -7.85 14.67 -8.85
N LYS A 140 -6.62 14.27 -9.18
CA LYS A 140 -5.45 14.45 -8.30
C LYS A 140 -5.22 15.92 -7.88
N ALA A 141 -5.47 16.87 -8.79
CA ALA A 141 -5.31 18.29 -8.50
C ALA A 141 -6.42 18.83 -7.58
N SER A 142 -7.64 18.32 -7.66
CA SER A 142 -8.72 18.70 -6.74
C SER A 142 -8.53 18.16 -5.32
N GLU A 143 -7.80 17.05 -5.17
CA GLU A 143 -7.50 16.42 -3.87
C GLU A 143 -6.33 17.07 -3.11
N SER A 144 -5.56 17.92 -3.78
CA SER A 144 -4.34 18.54 -3.24
C SER A 144 -4.60 19.91 -2.57
N VAL A 145 -5.86 20.29 -2.38
CA VAL A 145 -6.34 21.58 -1.81
C VAL A 145 -6.99 21.32 -0.46
#